data_AF-A0AA47M9F6-F1
#
_entry.id   AF-A0AA47M9F6-F1
#
_cell.length_a   1.000
_cell.length_b   1.000
_cell.length_c   1.000
_cell.angle_alpha   90.00
_cell.angle_beta   90.00
_cell.angle_gamma   90.00
#
_symmetry.space_group_name_H-M   'P 1'
#
loop_
_entity.id
_entity.type
_entity.pdbx_description
1 polymer ?
#
loop_
_entity_poly.entity_id
_entity_poly.type
_entity_poly.pdbx_seq_one_letter_code
_entity_poly.pdbx_strand_id
1 'polypeptide(L)'
;MWYISTLAETNRAPFDLTEGESELVSGFNVEYAGGPFALFFLAEYANILLINTLSTILFLGSSYFPAMPELTSVTLMTKAALLSIVFL
;
A
#
# COMPACT_ATOMS: atom_id res chain seq x y z
N MET A 1 -15.85 -1.43 -5.95
CA MET A 1 -15.88 -1.25 -4.48
C MET A 1 -14.55 -1.55 -3.85
N TRP A 2 -13.98 -2.76 -4.00
CA TRP A 2 -12.70 -3.15 -3.38
C TRP A 2 -11.56 -2.12 -3.56
N TYR A 3 -11.24 -1.74 -4.80
CA TYR A 3 -10.12 -0.82 -5.04
C TYR A 3 -10.31 0.56 -4.40
N ILE A 4 -11.55 1.07 -4.39
CA ILE A 4 -11.87 2.37 -3.77
C ILE A 4 -11.79 2.27 -2.24
N SER A 5 -12.26 1.16 -1.65
CA SER A 5 -12.15 0.95 -0.20
C SER A 5 -10.70 0.79 0.25
N THR A 6 -9.87 0.09 -0.53
CA THR A 6 -8.43 -0.06 -0.22
C THR A 6 -7.69 1.27 -0.29
N LEU A 7 -8.09 2.15 -1.22
CA LEU A 7 -7.48 3.45 -1.40
C LEU A 7 -7.81 4.39 -0.22
N ALA A 8 -9.05 4.31 0.27
CA ALA A 8 -9.49 4.97 1.50
C ALA A 8 -8.79 4.43 2.75
N GLU A 9 -8.58 3.11 2.85
CA GLU A 9 -7.88 2.48 3.99
C GLU A 9 -6.40 2.88 4.06
N THR A 10 -5.74 3.07 2.91
CA THR A 10 -4.34 3.53 2.85
C THR A 10 -4.17 5.04 2.96
N ASN A 11 -5.24 5.81 3.22
CA ASN A 11 -5.21 7.28 3.27
C ASN A 11 -4.61 7.95 2.01
N ARG A 12 -4.73 7.32 0.82
CA ARG A 12 -4.19 7.89 -0.42
C ARG A 12 -5.20 8.84 -1.07
N ALA A 13 -4.70 9.85 -1.78
CA ALA A 13 -5.53 10.79 -2.52
C ALA A 13 -6.52 10.05 -3.44
N PRO A 14 -7.84 10.32 -3.39
CA PRO A 14 -8.50 11.51 -2.83
C PRO A 14 -8.96 11.40 -1.36
N PHE A 15 -8.60 10.35 -0.63
CA PHE A 15 -9.04 10.10 0.75
C PHE A 15 -7.96 10.41 1.81
N ASP A 16 -7.05 11.33 1.49
CA ASP A 16 -6.03 11.82 2.43
C ASP A 16 -6.63 12.84 3.41
N LEU A 17 -7.48 12.34 4.32
CA LEU A 17 -8.20 13.16 5.30
C LEU A 17 -7.43 13.33 6.62
N THR A 18 -6.48 12.45 6.89
CA THR A 18 -5.81 12.33 8.19
C THR A 18 -4.49 13.10 8.23
N GLU A 19 -3.77 13.20 7.11
CA GLU A 19 -2.52 13.95 7.00
C GLU A 19 -2.74 15.29 6.30
N GLY A 20 -3.50 15.30 5.21
CA GLY A 20 -4.11 16.49 4.60
C GLY A 20 -3.20 17.72 4.63
N GLU A 21 -2.01 17.63 4.03
CA GLU A 21 -0.94 18.65 4.15
C GLU A 21 -1.40 20.07 3.79
N SER A 22 -2.35 20.18 2.85
CA SER A 22 -2.92 21.45 2.40
C SER A 22 -3.97 22.05 3.34
N GLU A 23 -4.60 21.23 4.18
CA GLU A 23 -5.74 21.61 5.03
C GLU A 23 -5.37 21.64 6.52
N LEU A 24 -4.59 20.66 6.97
CA LEU A 24 -4.30 20.38 8.37
C LEU A 24 -2.82 20.52 8.73
N VAL A 25 -1.96 20.94 7.79
CA VAL A 25 -0.51 21.11 8.02
C VAL A 25 0.08 19.83 8.63
N SER A 26 -0.16 18.67 8.00
CA SER A 26 0.37 17.34 8.39
C SER A 26 -0.44 16.56 9.45
N GLY A 27 -1.55 17.11 9.95
CA GLY A 27 -2.54 16.34 10.72
C GLY A 27 -1.98 15.69 12.00
N PHE A 28 -2.06 14.36 12.12
CA PHE A 28 -1.68 13.64 13.34
C PHE A 28 -0.15 13.48 13.54
N ASN A 29 0.65 13.65 12.48
CA ASN A 29 2.10 13.45 12.58
C ASN A 29 2.87 14.73 12.99
N VAL A 30 2.18 15.87 13.12
CA VAL A 30 2.74 17.21 13.47
C VAL A 30 3.55 17.21 14.76
N GLU A 31 3.10 16.47 15.77
CA GLU A 31 3.72 16.49 17.10
C GLU A 31 4.93 15.56 17.21
N TYR A 32 5.19 14.74 16.18
CA TYR A 32 6.24 13.73 16.20
C TYR A 32 7.46 14.20 15.41
N ALA A 33 8.64 14.11 16.03
CA ALA A 33 9.91 14.47 15.41
C ALA A 33 10.87 13.27 15.31
N GLY A 34 11.63 13.19 14.22
CA GLY A 34 12.73 12.23 14.05
C GLY A 34 12.26 10.77 13.90
N GLY A 35 12.58 9.93 14.88
CA GLY A 35 12.35 8.47 14.82
C GLY A 35 10.87 8.07 14.76
N PRO A 36 10.01 8.53 15.70
CA PRO A 36 8.58 8.25 15.68
C PRO A 36 7.88 8.74 14.41
N PHE A 37 8.31 9.87 13.85
CA PHE A 37 7.82 10.38 12.56
C PHE A 37 8.11 9.38 11.44
N ALA A 38 9.34 8.88 11.35
CA ALA A 38 9.73 7.90 10.33
C ALA A 38 8.92 6.59 10.41
N LEU A 39 8.48 6.19 11.62
CA LEU A 39 7.66 4.99 11.80
C LEU A 39 6.25 5.14 11.20
N PHE A 40 5.67 6.35 11.19
CA PHE A 40 4.38 6.58 10.55
C PHE A 40 4.46 6.40 9.03
N PHE A 41 5.45 7.01 8.37
CA PHE A 41 5.66 6.80 6.93
C PHE A 41 5.97 5.34 6.61
N LEU A 42 6.82 4.70 7.40
CA LEU A 42 7.12 3.28 7.21
C LEU A 42 5.84 2.42 7.30
N ALA A 43 4.99 2.68 8.28
CA ALA A 43 3.74 1.95 8.48
C ALA A 43 2.74 2.18 7.32
N GLU A 44 2.62 3.41 6.82
CA GLU A 44 1.76 3.73 5.69
C GLU A 44 2.23 3.01 4.41
N TYR A 45 3.52 3.11 4.07
CA TYR A 45 4.08 2.41 2.90
C TYR A 45 3.99 0.88 3.04
N ALA A 46 4.17 0.34 4.24
CA ALA A 46 3.97 -1.08 4.51
C ALA A 46 2.52 -1.50 4.29
N ASN A 47 1.54 -0.68 4.71
CA ASN A 47 0.12 -0.93 4.48
C ASN A 47 -0.24 -0.89 2.98
N ILE A 48 0.31 0.05 2.21
CA ILE A 48 0.11 0.11 0.76
C ILE A 48 0.61 -1.16 0.09
N LEU A 49 1.81 -1.62 0.43
CA LEU A 49 2.34 -2.87 -0.13
C LEU A 49 1.50 -4.08 0.28
N LEU A 50 1.10 -4.17 1.55
CA LEU A 50 0.27 -5.26 2.07
C LEU A 50 -1.06 -5.32 1.29
N ILE A 51 -1.80 -4.22 1.22
CA ILE A 51 -3.11 -4.19 0.58
C ILE A 51 -3.02 -4.48 -0.92
N ASN A 52 -1.96 -4.02 -1.60
CA ASN A 52 -1.70 -4.37 -2.99
C ASN A 52 -1.40 -5.88 -3.16
N THR A 53 -0.59 -6.49 -2.29
CA THR A 53 -0.38 -7.94 -2.34
C THR A 53 -1.68 -8.71 -2.10
N LEU A 54 -2.51 -8.29 -1.14
CA LEU A 54 -3.81 -8.90 -0.87
C LEU A 54 -4.75 -8.79 -2.08
N SER A 55 -4.78 -7.61 -2.72
CA SER A 55 -5.54 -7.36 -3.95
C SER A 55 -5.05 -8.23 -5.10
N THR A 56 -3.74 -8.44 -5.25
CA THR A 56 -3.21 -9.36 -6.27
C THR A 56 -3.65 -10.79 -6.03
N ILE A 57 -3.61 -11.27 -4.79
CA ILE A 57 -3.98 -12.64 -4.44
C ILE A 57 -5.47 -12.88 -4.72
N LEU A 58 -6.33 -11.93 -4.32
CA LEU A 58 -7.78 -12.07 -4.43
C LEU A 58 -8.30 -11.96 -5.87
N PHE A 59 -7.76 -11.03 -6.67
CA PHE A 59 -8.35 -10.69 -7.98
C PHE A 59 -7.47 -11.00 -9.19
N LEU A 60 -6.14 -10.95 -9.07
CA LEU A 60 -5.22 -11.12 -10.20
C LEU A 60 -4.57 -12.51 -10.25
N GLY A 61 -4.54 -13.22 -9.11
CA GLY A 61 -3.93 -14.53 -8.91
C GLY A 61 -2.43 -14.59 -9.26
N SER A 62 -1.72 -15.62 -8.81
CA SER A 62 -0.43 -16.00 -9.38
C SER A 62 -0.54 -17.36 -10.03
N SER A 63 0.21 -17.56 -11.11
CA SER A 63 0.33 -18.88 -11.73
C SER A 63 1.13 -19.78 -10.80
N TYR A 64 0.47 -20.81 -10.25
CA TYR A 64 1.11 -21.77 -9.36
C TYR A 64 1.86 -22.83 -10.17
N PHE A 65 3.18 -22.84 -10.02
CA PHE A 65 4.10 -23.79 -10.63
C PHE A 65 4.74 -24.65 -9.53
N PRO A 66 4.24 -25.87 -9.26
CA PRO A 66 4.74 -26.71 -8.16
C PRO A 66 6.20 -27.15 -8.36
N ALA A 67 6.68 -27.20 -9.61
CA ALA A 67 8.05 -27.56 -9.93
C ALA A 67 9.06 -26.41 -9.76
N MET A 68 8.60 -25.15 -9.73
CA MET A 68 9.45 -23.95 -9.59
C MET A 68 8.71 -22.90 -8.75
N PRO A 69 8.76 -23.01 -7.41
CA PRO A 69 8.04 -22.10 -6.53
C PRO A 69 8.55 -20.66 -6.63
N GLU A 70 9.81 -20.43 -6.99
CA GLU A 70 10.37 -19.09 -7.18
C GLU A 70 9.69 -18.32 -8.31
N LEU A 71 9.24 -19.02 -9.36
CA LEU A 71 8.51 -18.37 -10.44
C LEU A 71 7.13 -17.89 -9.98
N THR A 72 6.52 -18.62 -9.04
CA THR A 72 5.24 -18.22 -8.44
C THR A 72 5.37 -16.97 -7.57
N SER A 73 6.48 -16.83 -6.83
CA SER A 73 6.73 -15.64 -6.01
C SER A 73 7.09 -14.43 -6.87
N VAL A 74 7.91 -14.61 -7.90
CA VAL A 74 8.26 -13.53 -8.84
C VAL A 74 7.03 -13.01 -9.58
N THR A 75 6.14 -13.88 -10.05
CA THR A 75 4.90 -13.46 -10.73
C THR A 75 3.94 -12.73 -9.80
N LEU A 76 3.88 -13.10 -8.51
CA LEU A 76 3.11 -12.38 -7.51
C LEU A 76 3.72 -11.00 -7.22
N MET A 77 5.04 -10.94 -6.97
CA MET A 77 5.74 -9.70 -6.66
C MET A 77 5.68 -8.69 -7.81
N THR A 78 5.84 -9.14 -9.05
CA THR A 78 5.74 -8.26 -10.23
C THR A 78 4.34 -7.67 -10.39
N LYS A 79 3.28 -8.47 -10.19
CA LYS A 79 1.89 -7.97 -10.20
C LYS A 79 1.61 -6.98 -9.06
N ALA A 80 2.13 -7.26 -7.87
CA ALA A 80 1.96 -6.38 -6.70
C ALA A 80 2.69 -5.05 -6.90
N ALA A 81 3.91 -5.10 -7.44
CA ALA A 81 4.67 -3.91 -7.80
C ALA A 81 3.93 -3.07 -8.85
N LEU A 82 3.40 -3.70 -9.90
CA LEU A 82 2.61 -2.99 -10.92
C LEU A 82 1.36 -2.31 -10.35
N LEU A 83 0.64 -2.96 -9.42
CA LEU A 83 -0.50 -2.34 -8.75
C LEU A 83 -0.09 -1.18 -7.82
N SER A 84 1.04 -1.31 -7.12
CA SER A 84 1.53 -0.26 -6.24
C SER A 84 1.89 1.05 -6.96
N ILE A 85 2.27 0.98 -8.25
CA ILE A 85 2.52 2.18 -9.07
C ILE A 85 1.25 3.02 -9.23
N VAL A 86 0.06 2.41 -9.17
CA VAL A 86 -1.22 3.12 -9.30
C VAL A 86 -1.65 3.80 -7.98
N PHE A 87 -1.08 3.37 -6.84
CA PHE A 87 -1.36 3.96 -5.52
C PHE A 87 -0.48 5.18 -5.18
N LEU A 88 0.60 5.38 -5.94
CA LEU A 88 1.53 6.52 -5.82
C LEU A 88 0.98 7.74 -6.53
#